data_AF-A0A4P2Q2M1-F1
#
_entry.id   AF-A0A4P2Q2M1-F1
#
_cell.length_a   1.000
_cell.length_b   1.000
_cell.length_c   1.000
_cell.angle_alpha   90.00
_cell.angle_beta   90.00
_cell.angle_gamma   90.00
#
_symmetry.space_group_name_H-M   'P 1'
#
loop_
_entity.id
_entity.type
_entity.pdbx_description
1 polymer ?
#
loop_
_entity_poly.entity_id
_entity_poly.type
_entity_poly.pdbx_seq_one_letter_code
_entity_poly.pdbx_strand_id
1 'polypeptide(L)'
;MAIARRERAAEQLLAHRASLTDAAIDRLEAGAAGRRPDGERDEIARRRRDIGAHIDALAAALRGLGPEEFSEYCAWRAVFSAGIGAPRGALGAALDALREGVGEQLDPALSRIAQRALEAGRRRIEASPLVTPAELAAIPAVADERAAASAAEALEQAGPRITRMTVALAYTRRPADALAHGERRARCLEDAGFHLAQLAAAIRLGAEGIFVEYADWTQTLLVRRGLAPAELVGHLGALRDVLAIALPPHLADAPRRYVTAALDRLTSPAIEAPSYLDPDAPLAALARRYFDALRAGDRARAHALIMEAVEAGTPVKDIYAHVFEPCQYEVGRLWHLNRISVAEEHYCTAVTQMILSRLYPLIFSAERVHRRLVATAVQGNLHEVGARFVADFFEMAGWDTYYLGANAPTEHVLHEVARRGADVLAVSASLSDHLPAVRALIDAARGDAACRNVVLLVGGRPFRIVHDLWRQLGADGSAPSAEGAVPVAERLLAARRP
;
A
#
# COMPACT_ATOMS: atom_id res chain seq x y z
N MET A 1 14.42 12.12 41.48
CA MET A 1 15.04 10.87 42.00
C MET A 1 14.64 9.61 41.23
N ALA A 2 13.37 9.39 40.87
CA ALA A 2 12.94 8.14 40.20
C ALA A 2 13.46 7.98 38.76
N ILE A 3 13.62 9.06 38.00
CA ILE A 3 14.18 9.03 36.63
C ILE A 3 15.68 8.66 36.68
N ALA A 4 16.48 9.40 37.45
CA ALA A 4 17.91 9.13 37.64
C ALA A 4 18.22 7.71 38.14
N ARG A 5 17.35 7.11 38.97
CA ARG A 5 17.51 5.69 39.39
C ARG A 5 17.24 4.71 38.25
N ARG A 6 16.25 4.99 37.38
CA ARG A 6 15.96 4.14 36.22
C ARG A 6 17.07 4.23 35.16
N GLU A 7 17.61 5.42 34.92
CA GLU A 7 18.76 5.62 34.03
C GLU A 7 19.98 4.82 34.49
N ARG A 8 20.33 4.91 35.78
CA ARG A 8 21.43 4.11 36.36
C ARG A 8 21.19 2.61 36.28
N ALA A 9 19.95 2.15 36.48
CA ALA A 9 19.61 0.74 36.31
C ALA A 9 19.80 0.28 34.84
N ALA A 10 19.42 1.12 33.87
CA ALA A 10 19.64 0.85 32.45
C ALA A 10 21.13 0.81 32.08
N GLU A 11 21.95 1.72 32.63
CA GLU A 11 23.40 1.72 32.44
C GLU A 11 24.04 0.43 32.99
N GLN A 12 23.66 0.00 34.20
CA GLN A 12 24.17 -1.25 34.77
C GLN A 12 23.75 -2.48 33.96
N LEU A 13 22.51 -2.53 33.46
CA LEU A 13 22.05 -3.62 32.58
C LEU A 13 22.91 -3.73 31.33
N LEU A 14 23.19 -2.61 30.66
CA LEU A 14 24.01 -2.60 29.45
C LEU A 14 25.48 -2.93 29.74
N ALA A 15 26.00 -2.49 30.89
CA ALA A 15 27.35 -2.84 31.33
C ALA A 15 27.51 -4.35 31.60
N HIS A 16 26.48 -5.01 32.13
CA HIS A 16 26.46 -6.46 32.41
C HIS A 16 25.81 -7.28 31.30
N ARG A 17 25.57 -6.71 30.11
CA ARG A 17 24.80 -7.35 29.04
C ARG A 17 25.33 -8.74 28.67
N ALA A 18 26.65 -8.88 28.54
CA ALA A 18 27.28 -10.15 28.18
C ALA A 18 27.10 -11.21 29.27
N SER A 19 27.44 -10.90 30.52
CA SER A 19 27.35 -11.83 31.65
C SER A 19 25.91 -12.21 32.00
N LEU A 20 24.95 -11.28 31.83
CA LEU A 20 23.52 -11.56 31.97
C LEU A 20 23.03 -12.49 30.86
N THR A 21 23.51 -12.31 29.63
CA THR A 21 23.17 -13.19 28.51
C THR A 21 23.68 -14.61 28.75
N ASP A 22 24.95 -14.75 29.17
CA ASP A 22 25.56 -16.04 29.50
C ASP A 22 24.79 -16.77 30.60
N ALA A 23 24.56 -16.09 31.72
CA ALA A 23 23.89 -16.67 32.87
C ALA A 23 22.42 -17.06 32.59
N ALA A 24 21.74 -16.36 31.66
CA ALA A 24 20.40 -16.74 31.24
C ALA A 24 20.39 -17.96 30.32
N ILE A 25 21.39 -18.08 29.42
CA ILE A 25 21.55 -19.28 28.58
C ILE A 25 21.81 -20.51 29.42
N ASP A 26 22.76 -20.43 30.35
CA ASP A 26 23.14 -21.57 31.21
C ASP A 26 21.93 -22.12 31.99
N ARG A 27 21.05 -21.23 32.48
CA ARG A 27 19.80 -21.61 33.17
C ARG A 27 18.81 -22.30 32.24
N LEU A 28 18.62 -21.76 31.03
CA LEU A 28 17.70 -22.33 30.04
C LEU A 28 18.18 -23.72 29.57
N GLU A 29 19.49 -23.93 29.50
CA GLU A 29 20.09 -25.22 29.16
C GLU A 29 20.02 -26.23 30.31
N ALA A 30 20.25 -25.79 31.55
CA ALA A 30 20.13 -26.64 32.74
C ALA A 30 18.71 -27.23 32.92
N GLY A 31 17.67 -26.51 32.46
CA GLY A 31 16.28 -26.97 32.49
C GLY A 31 15.86 -27.90 31.34
N ALA A 32 16.67 -28.04 30.27
CA ALA A 32 16.31 -28.72 29.02
C ALA A 32 16.89 -30.15 28.89
N ALA A 33 17.07 -30.86 30.00
CA ALA A 33 17.68 -32.20 30.04
C ALA A 33 16.86 -33.25 29.24
N GLY A 34 17.15 -33.39 27.95
CA GLY A 34 16.72 -34.54 27.14
C GLY A 34 16.16 -34.20 25.75
N ARG A 35 17.07 -33.98 24.78
CA ARG A 35 17.03 -34.34 23.33
C ARG A 35 18.01 -33.42 22.60
N ARG A 36 19.06 -33.99 22.01
CA ARG A 36 20.10 -33.24 21.27
C ARG A 36 20.10 -33.65 19.79
N PRO A 37 19.54 -32.84 18.87
CA PRO A 37 19.75 -32.99 17.43
C PRO A 37 20.88 -32.06 16.92
N ASP A 38 21.43 -32.38 15.75
CA ASP A 38 22.41 -31.56 15.04
C ASP A 38 21.87 -30.14 14.74
N GLY A 39 22.69 -29.10 14.98
CA GLY A 39 22.33 -27.67 14.83
C GLY A 39 22.53 -26.81 16.09
N GLU A 40 23.00 -27.40 17.20
CA GLU A 40 23.11 -26.82 18.55
C GLU A 40 23.83 -25.46 18.63
N ARG A 41 24.90 -25.26 17.84
CA ARG A 41 25.66 -23.99 17.86
C ARG A 41 24.86 -22.80 17.30
N ASP A 42 24.10 -23.02 16.23
CA ASP A 42 23.32 -21.96 15.60
C ASP A 42 22.08 -21.59 16.43
N GLU A 43 21.50 -22.58 17.11
CA GLU A 43 20.39 -22.37 18.02
C GLU A 43 20.82 -21.59 19.28
N ILE A 44 21.95 -21.98 19.90
CA ILE A 44 22.51 -21.25 21.05
C ILE A 44 22.90 -19.82 20.65
N ALA A 45 23.53 -19.64 19.48
CA ALA A 45 23.86 -18.31 18.97
C ALA A 45 22.61 -17.45 18.73
N ARG A 46 21.51 -18.05 18.25
CA ARG A 46 20.22 -17.36 18.09
C ARG A 46 19.62 -16.97 19.43
N ARG A 47 19.56 -17.89 20.40
CA ARG A 47 19.06 -17.63 21.76
C ARG A 47 19.85 -16.52 22.45
N ARG A 48 21.19 -16.52 22.30
CA ARG A 48 22.07 -15.45 22.80
C ARG A 48 21.71 -14.09 22.22
N ARG A 49 21.48 -14.01 20.91
CA ARG A 49 21.05 -12.76 20.26
C ARG A 49 19.69 -12.29 20.78
N ASP A 50 18.74 -13.21 20.93
CA ASP A 50 17.38 -12.88 21.39
C ASP A 50 17.38 -12.37 22.84
N ILE A 51 18.10 -13.05 23.75
CA ILE A 51 18.26 -12.62 25.14
C ILE A 51 18.94 -11.25 25.21
N GLY A 52 20.01 -11.05 24.44
CA GLY A 52 20.66 -9.74 24.33
C GLY A 52 19.70 -8.63 23.90
N ALA A 53 18.83 -8.91 22.92
CA ALA A 53 17.81 -7.95 22.47
C ALA A 53 16.74 -7.67 23.54
N HIS A 54 16.39 -8.64 24.39
CA HIS A 54 15.49 -8.41 25.53
C HIS A 54 16.13 -7.52 26.59
N ILE A 55 17.45 -7.68 26.86
CA ILE A 55 18.20 -6.80 27.75
C ILE A 55 18.23 -5.37 27.20
N ASP A 56 18.49 -5.23 25.90
CA ASP A 56 18.52 -3.92 25.24
C ASP A 56 17.13 -3.22 25.31
N ALA A 57 16.06 -3.97 25.06
CA ALA A 57 14.69 -3.49 25.17
C ALA A 57 14.31 -3.10 26.61
N LEU A 58 14.75 -3.87 27.61
CA LEU A 58 14.57 -3.57 29.02
C LEU A 58 15.29 -2.28 29.41
N ALA A 59 16.56 -2.14 29.01
CA ALA A 59 17.34 -0.93 29.28
C ALA A 59 16.72 0.30 28.62
N ALA A 60 16.23 0.17 27.38
CA ALA A 60 15.52 1.25 26.68
C ALA A 60 14.24 1.66 27.41
N ALA A 61 13.39 0.71 27.81
CA ALA A 61 12.14 0.99 28.54
C ALA A 61 12.38 1.64 29.92
N LEU A 62 13.50 1.30 30.58
CA LEU A 62 13.89 1.95 31.82
C LEU A 62 14.34 3.41 31.59
N ARG A 63 15.00 3.72 30.46
CA ARG A 63 15.34 5.10 30.07
C ARG A 63 14.13 5.90 29.59
N GLY A 64 13.09 5.23 29.07
CA GLY A 64 11.86 5.82 28.53
C GLY A 64 10.77 6.12 29.58
N LEU A 65 9.50 6.06 29.17
CA LEU A 65 8.36 6.47 29.99
C LEU A 65 8.05 5.50 31.14
N GLY A 66 8.57 4.27 31.11
CA GLY A 66 8.50 3.35 32.25
C GLY A 66 8.36 1.85 31.92
N PRO A 67 8.21 1.00 32.94
CA PRO A 67 8.16 -0.47 32.81
C PRO A 67 6.95 -1.02 32.02
N GLU A 68 5.94 -0.20 31.76
CA GLU A 68 4.79 -0.56 30.92
C GLU A 68 5.21 -0.76 29.45
N GLU A 69 6.17 0.02 28.95
CA GLU A 69 6.72 -0.15 27.58
C GLU A 69 7.37 -1.51 27.38
N PHE A 70 8.12 -1.98 28.40
CA PHE A 70 8.73 -3.31 28.37
C PHE A 70 7.67 -4.42 28.37
N SER A 71 6.57 -4.19 29.08
CA SER A 71 5.47 -5.14 29.14
C SER A 71 4.80 -5.30 27.78
N GLU A 72 4.54 -4.21 27.07
CA GLU A 72 4.03 -4.25 25.69
C GLU A 72 5.03 -4.87 24.72
N TYR A 73 6.33 -4.54 24.83
CA TYR A 73 7.38 -5.23 24.07
C TYR A 73 7.29 -6.75 24.23
N CYS A 74 7.14 -7.25 25.46
CA CYS A 74 7.02 -8.68 25.73
C CYS A 74 5.77 -9.30 25.08
N ALA A 75 4.62 -8.60 25.12
CA ALA A 75 3.40 -9.06 24.45
C ALA A 75 3.62 -9.23 22.94
N TRP A 76 4.20 -8.21 22.29
CA TRP A 76 4.46 -8.24 20.85
C TRP A 76 5.56 -9.23 20.47
N ARG A 77 6.58 -9.39 21.31
CA ARG A 77 7.64 -10.36 21.10
C ARG A 77 7.12 -11.80 21.22
N ALA A 78 6.18 -12.07 22.12
CA ALA A 78 5.54 -13.38 22.21
C ALA A 78 4.77 -13.71 20.92
N VAL A 79 4.02 -12.74 20.40
CA VAL A 79 3.29 -12.83 19.12
C VAL A 79 4.26 -13.12 17.97
N PHE A 80 5.30 -12.29 17.81
CA PHE A 80 6.28 -12.46 16.75
C PHE A 80 7.02 -13.80 16.83
N SER A 81 7.47 -14.19 18.03
CA SER A 81 8.23 -15.44 18.24
C SER A 81 7.38 -16.67 17.91
N ALA A 82 6.10 -16.68 18.31
CA ALA A 82 5.18 -17.74 17.90
C ALA A 82 4.93 -17.73 16.38
N GLY A 83 4.85 -16.54 15.78
CA GLY A 83 4.77 -16.36 14.32
C GLY A 83 5.97 -16.87 13.55
N ILE A 84 7.12 -17.13 14.18
CA ILE A 84 8.26 -17.81 13.54
C ILE A 84 8.44 -19.26 14.01
N GLY A 85 7.45 -19.81 14.73
CA GLY A 85 7.45 -21.20 15.20
C GLY A 85 8.18 -21.45 16.52
N ALA A 86 8.53 -20.43 17.29
CA ALA A 86 9.14 -20.62 18.60
C ALA A 86 8.18 -21.31 19.58
N PRO A 87 8.68 -22.17 20.50
CA PRO A 87 7.83 -22.86 21.47
C PRO A 87 7.02 -21.91 22.35
N ARG A 88 5.76 -22.25 22.62
CA ARG A 88 4.93 -21.53 23.60
C ARG A 88 5.61 -21.59 24.97
N GLY A 89 5.85 -20.43 25.58
CA GLY A 89 6.52 -20.31 26.88
C GLY A 89 8.03 -20.03 26.81
N ALA A 90 8.68 -20.13 25.63
CA ALA A 90 10.11 -19.87 25.49
C ALA A 90 10.51 -18.45 25.95
N LEU A 91 9.73 -17.43 25.57
CA LEU A 91 9.95 -16.06 26.04
C LEU A 91 9.74 -15.93 27.56
N GLY A 92 8.74 -16.62 28.12
CA GLY A 92 8.49 -16.61 29.56
C GLY A 92 9.70 -17.14 30.34
N ALA A 93 10.21 -18.30 29.94
CA ALA A 93 11.40 -18.89 30.53
C ALA A 93 12.64 -17.98 30.41
N ALA A 94 12.81 -17.29 29.27
CA ALA A 94 13.91 -16.35 29.09
C ALA A 94 13.79 -15.12 30.02
N LEU A 95 12.58 -14.59 30.23
CA LEU A 95 12.35 -13.49 31.17
C LEU A 95 12.61 -13.92 32.63
N ASP A 96 12.21 -15.15 32.99
CA ASP A 96 12.44 -15.70 34.33
C ASP A 96 13.94 -15.88 34.60
N ALA A 97 14.69 -16.43 33.65
CA ALA A 97 16.14 -16.57 33.73
C ALA A 97 16.88 -15.21 33.81
N LEU A 98 16.44 -14.22 33.03
CA LEU A 98 16.98 -12.86 33.10
C LEU A 98 16.71 -12.20 34.47
N ARG A 99 15.52 -12.42 35.05
CA ARG A 99 15.14 -11.83 36.34
C ARG A 99 16.04 -12.31 37.48
N GLU A 100 16.42 -13.58 37.47
CA GLU A 100 17.37 -14.17 38.42
C GLU A 100 18.77 -13.57 38.23
N GLY A 101 19.30 -13.59 37.00
CA GLY A 101 20.62 -13.03 36.71
C GLY A 101 20.73 -11.54 37.06
N VAL A 102 19.68 -10.75 36.82
CA VAL A 102 19.61 -9.34 37.23
C VAL A 102 19.65 -9.19 38.75
N GLY A 103 19.02 -10.09 39.50
CA GLY A 103 19.03 -10.07 40.96
C GLY A 103 20.40 -10.37 41.56
N GLU A 104 21.18 -11.20 40.89
CA GLU A 104 22.51 -11.63 41.34
C GLU A 104 23.62 -10.65 40.95
N GLN A 105 23.51 -10.01 39.78
CA GLN A 105 24.62 -9.27 39.19
C GLN A 105 24.53 -7.74 39.36
N LEU A 106 23.34 -7.17 39.61
CA LEU A 106 23.15 -5.73 39.73
C LEU A 106 23.02 -5.27 41.20
N ASP A 107 23.25 -3.97 41.42
CA ASP A 107 23.03 -3.35 42.74
C ASP A 107 21.60 -3.62 43.26
N PRO A 108 21.41 -4.01 44.54
CA PRO A 108 20.09 -4.40 45.08
C PRO A 108 18.99 -3.34 44.99
N ALA A 109 19.33 -2.04 44.96
CA ALA A 109 18.35 -0.98 44.82
C ALA A 109 17.93 -0.78 43.35
N LEU A 110 18.86 -1.02 42.41
CA LEU A 110 18.63 -0.88 40.97
C LEU A 110 18.04 -2.17 40.35
N SER A 111 18.48 -3.35 40.79
CA SER A 111 17.99 -4.65 40.32
C SER A 111 16.49 -4.80 40.55
N ARG A 112 15.96 -4.33 41.69
CA ARG A 112 14.51 -4.33 41.99
C ARG A 112 13.68 -3.58 40.94
N ILE A 113 14.23 -2.54 40.31
CA ILE A 113 13.52 -1.78 39.27
C ILE A 113 13.39 -2.63 38.00
N ALA A 114 14.50 -3.24 37.58
CA ALA A 114 14.54 -4.11 36.40
C ALA A 114 13.74 -5.41 36.60
N GLN A 115 13.83 -6.04 37.77
CA GLN A 115 13.05 -7.25 38.10
C GLN A 115 11.54 -7.00 38.07
N ARG A 116 11.06 -5.86 38.57
CA ARG A 116 9.64 -5.48 38.49
C ARG A 116 9.17 -5.34 37.05
N ALA A 117 9.99 -4.77 36.18
CA ALA A 117 9.68 -4.65 34.75
C ALA A 117 9.63 -6.04 34.08
N LEU A 118 10.58 -6.94 34.39
CA LEU A 118 10.57 -8.32 33.91
C LEU A 118 9.33 -9.10 34.36
N GLU A 119 8.92 -8.96 35.62
CA GLU A 119 7.69 -9.56 36.15
C GLU A 119 6.43 -9.00 35.48
N ALA A 120 6.40 -7.69 35.23
CA ALA A 120 5.30 -7.07 34.50
C ALA A 120 5.21 -7.60 33.06
N GLY A 121 6.35 -7.74 32.36
CA GLY A 121 6.43 -8.38 31.05
C GLY A 121 5.97 -9.83 31.06
N ARG A 122 6.39 -10.61 32.08
CA ARG A 122 5.99 -12.01 32.23
C ARG A 122 4.48 -12.18 32.38
N ARG A 123 3.83 -11.34 33.21
CA ARG A 123 2.37 -11.29 33.35
C ARG A 123 1.70 -10.83 32.06
N ARG A 124 2.30 -9.85 31.38
CA ARG A 124 1.70 -9.24 30.18
C ARG A 124 1.65 -10.19 28.98
N ILE A 125 2.58 -11.14 28.88
CA ILE A 125 2.56 -12.22 27.86
C ILE A 125 1.30 -13.08 27.97
N GLU A 126 0.75 -13.24 29.18
CA GLU A 126 -0.46 -14.05 29.43
C GLU A 126 -1.75 -13.30 29.09
N ALA A 127 -1.69 -11.96 28.97
CA ALA A 127 -2.81 -11.15 28.54
C ALA A 127 -2.91 -11.10 27.01
N SER A 128 -4.09 -11.41 26.46
CA SER A 128 -4.31 -11.53 25.01
C SER A 128 -4.03 -10.22 24.25
N PRO A 129 -3.10 -10.20 23.28
CA PRO A 129 -3.04 -9.15 22.27
C PRO A 129 -4.16 -9.35 21.22
N LEU A 130 -4.55 -8.30 20.50
CA LEU A 130 -5.51 -8.34 19.37
C LEU A 130 -5.09 -9.30 18.23
N VAL A 131 -3.79 -9.63 18.17
CA VAL A 131 -3.23 -10.73 17.40
C VAL A 131 -2.65 -11.68 18.42
N THR A 132 -3.26 -12.82 18.64
CA THR A 132 -2.77 -13.78 19.61
C THR A 132 -1.72 -14.71 18.97
N PRO A 133 -0.78 -15.25 19.76
CA PRO A 133 0.07 -16.35 19.33
C PRO A 133 -0.72 -17.54 18.75
N ALA A 134 -1.95 -17.76 19.24
CA ALA A 134 -2.84 -18.80 18.71
C ALA A 134 -3.37 -18.46 17.31
N GLU A 135 -3.78 -17.21 17.07
CA GLU A 135 -4.21 -16.74 15.74
C GLU A 135 -3.07 -16.79 14.71
N LEU A 136 -1.85 -16.44 15.10
CA LEU A 136 -0.68 -16.57 14.22
C LEU A 136 -0.34 -18.03 13.91
N ALA A 137 -0.44 -18.92 14.91
CA ALA A 137 -0.18 -20.34 14.74
C ALA A 137 -1.27 -21.06 13.92
N ALA A 138 -2.50 -20.54 13.94
CA ALA A 138 -3.62 -21.06 13.15
C ALA A 138 -3.50 -20.71 11.67
N ILE A 139 -2.76 -19.66 11.31
CA ILE A 139 -2.43 -19.36 9.92
C ILE A 139 -1.26 -20.26 9.52
N PRO A 140 -1.43 -21.12 8.51
CA PRO A 140 -0.37 -22.00 8.06
C PRO A 140 0.94 -21.22 7.89
N ALA A 141 2.05 -21.73 8.43
CA ALA A 141 3.35 -21.35 7.88
C ALA A 141 3.33 -21.69 6.39
N VAL A 142 4.05 -20.95 5.54
CA VAL A 142 4.13 -21.27 4.11
C VAL A 142 4.55 -22.74 3.98
N ALA A 143 3.58 -23.58 3.67
CA ALA A 143 3.61 -24.99 4.06
C ALA A 143 4.27 -25.88 3.01
N ASP A 144 4.69 -25.34 1.86
CA ASP A 144 5.39 -26.13 0.87
C ASP A 144 6.16 -25.23 -0.09
N GLU A 145 7.48 -25.41 -0.20
CA GLU A 145 8.31 -24.80 -1.25
C GLU A 145 7.79 -25.15 -2.66
N ARG A 146 6.93 -26.17 -2.76
CA ARG A 146 6.33 -26.66 -4.01
C ARG A 146 4.93 -26.10 -4.34
N ALA A 147 4.30 -25.33 -3.44
CA ALA A 147 2.89 -24.93 -3.59
C ALA A 147 2.65 -23.57 -4.27
N ALA A 148 3.60 -22.64 -4.22
CA ALA A 148 3.47 -21.34 -4.88
C ALA A 148 4.28 -21.30 -6.18
N ALA A 149 3.64 -20.97 -7.30
CA ALA A 149 4.30 -20.91 -8.61
C ALA A 149 5.09 -19.60 -8.80
N SER A 150 4.87 -18.59 -7.94
CA SER A 150 5.59 -17.31 -7.98
C SER A 150 5.69 -16.65 -6.60
N ALA A 151 6.61 -15.68 -6.49
CA ALA A 151 6.75 -14.86 -5.28
C ALA A 151 5.46 -14.07 -4.96
N ALA A 152 4.71 -13.61 -5.97
CA ALA A 152 3.44 -12.91 -5.78
C ALA A 152 2.38 -13.82 -5.14
N GLU A 153 2.23 -15.06 -5.64
CA GLU A 153 1.33 -16.04 -5.05
C GLU A 153 1.73 -16.41 -3.62
N ALA A 154 3.03 -16.55 -3.36
CA ALA A 154 3.52 -16.82 -2.01
C ALA A 154 3.18 -15.69 -1.04
N LEU A 155 3.27 -14.42 -1.47
CA LEU A 155 2.84 -13.26 -0.66
C LEU A 155 1.35 -13.28 -0.36
N GLU A 156 0.51 -13.60 -1.36
CA GLU A 156 -0.95 -13.65 -1.22
C GLU A 156 -1.37 -14.79 -0.27
N GLN A 157 -0.82 -16.00 -0.46
CA GLN A 157 -1.09 -17.16 0.39
C GLN A 157 -0.62 -16.94 1.84
N ALA A 158 0.56 -16.34 2.02
CA ALA A 158 1.13 -16.04 3.33
C ALA A 158 0.62 -14.72 3.93
N GLY A 159 -0.27 -14.01 3.23
CA GLY A 159 -0.58 -12.61 3.49
C GLY A 159 -1.01 -12.31 4.92
N PRO A 160 -2.04 -12.99 5.44
CA PRO A 160 -2.51 -12.79 6.82
C PRO A 160 -1.44 -13.04 7.88
N ARG A 161 -0.45 -13.90 7.61
CA ARG A 161 0.67 -14.19 8.52
C ARG A 161 1.74 -13.09 8.42
N ILE A 162 2.16 -12.73 7.20
CA ILE A 162 3.17 -11.70 6.95
C ILE A 162 2.72 -10.36 7.52
N THR A 163 1.48 -9.94 7.27
CA THR A 163 0.89 -8.69 7.80
C THR A 163 0.99 -8.64 9.33
N ARG A 164 0.53 -9.68 10.02
CA ARG A 164 0.53 -9.75 11.48
C ARG A 164 1.96 -9.78 12.06
N MET A 165 2.86 -10.56 11.45
CA MET A 165 4.26 -10.62 11.85
C MET A 165 4.97 -9.28 11.63
N THR A 166 4.67 -8.59 10.53
CA THR A 166 5.23 -7.27 10.20
C THR A 166 4.84 -6.24 11.23
N VAL A 167 3.54 -6.16 11.56
CA VAL A 167 3.04 -5.25 12.60
C VAL A 167 3.66 -5.61 13.96
N ALA A 168 3.71 -6.89 14.33
CA ALA A 168 4.33 -7.31 15.58
C ALA A 168 5.82 -6.92 15.64
N LEU A 169 6.58 -7.17 14.58
CA LEU A 169 8.00 -6.81 14.51
C LEU A 169 8.19 -5.29 14.58
N ALA A 170 7.37 -4.51 13.86
CA ALA A 170 7.42 -3.05 13.89
C ALA A 170 7.22 -2.50 15.31
N TYR A 171 6.27 -3.05 16.07
CA TYR A 171 6.04 -2.67 17.47
C TYR A 171 7.15 -3.13 18.41
N THR A 172 7.72 -4.33 18.21
CA THR A 172 8.87 -4.76 19.03
C THR A 172 10.10 -3.86 18.84
N ARG A 173 10.25 -3.24 17.67
CA ARG A 173 11.33 -2.27 17.37
C ARG A 173 11.04 -0.88 17.92
N ARG A 174 9.79 -0.56 18.24
CA ARG A 174 9.34 0.74 18.76
C ARG A 174 8.35 0.55 19.92
N PRO A 175 8.83 0.12 21.11
CA PRO A 175 7.96 -0.21 22.25
C PRO A 175 7.13 0.97 22.75
N ALA A 176 7.66 2.20 22.66
CA ALA A 176 6.94 3.42 23.05
C ALA A 176 5.67 3.64 22.20
N ASP A 177 5.70 3.25 20.91
CA ASP A 177 4.54 3.32 20.01
C ASP A 177 3.57 2.14 20.23
N ALA A 178 4.04 1.05 20.86
CA ALA A 178 3.27 -0.18 21.11
C ALA A 178 2.14 -0.03 22.13
N LEU A 179 2.15 1.06 22.90
CA LEU A 179 1.10 1.48 23.82
C LEU A 179 -0.15 2.06 23.09
N ALA A 180 -0.11 2.19 21.76
CA ALA A 180 -1.27 2.56 20.97
C ALA A 180 -2.31 1.42 20.91
N HIS A 181 -3.16 1.31 21.93
CA HIS A 181 -4.25 0.33 22.00
C HIS A 181 -5.46 0.72 21.12
N GLY A 182 -6.33 -0.25 20.81
CA GLY A 182 -7.62 -0.02 20.16
C GLY A 182 -7.54 0.19 18.64
N GLU A 183 -8.26 1.20 18.12
CA GLU A 183 -8.43 1.44 16.69
C GLU A 183 -7.13 1.66 15.91
N ARG A 184 -6.12 2.30 16.53
CA ARG A 184 -4.83 2.57 15.86
C ARG A 184 -4.14 1.26 15.44
N ARG A 185 -4.24 0.22 16.26
CA ARG A 185 -3.69 -1.10 15.96
C ARG A 185 -4.45 -1.80 14.83
N ALA A 186 -5.78 -1.72 14.81
CA ALA A 186 -6.59 -2.30 13.74
C ALA A 186 -6.26 -1.65 12.39
N ARG A 187 -6.14 -0.31 12.38
CA ARG A 187 -5.70 0.45 11.21
C ARG A 187 -4.30 0.04 10.74
N CYS A 188 -3.33 -0.14 11.64
CA CYS A 188 -1.99 -0.60 11.24
C CYS A 188 -1.99 -2.00 10.60
N LEU A 189 -2.87 -2.92 11.03
CA LEU A 189 -3.01 -4.23 10.40
C LEU A 189 -3.64 -4.13 9.02
N GLU A 190 -4.62 -3.24 8.86
CA GLU A 190 -5.26 -2.95 7.59
C GLU A 190 -4.26 -2.34 6.59
N ASP A 191 -3.53 -1.29 7.00
CA ASP A 191 -2.47 -0.65 6.21
C ASP A 191 -1.39 -1.65 5.79
N ALA A 192 -0.95 -2.51 6.71
CA ALA A 192 0.01 -3.57 6.42
C ALA A 192 -0.50 -4.60 5.41
N GLY A 193 -1.81 -4.86 5.39
CA GLY A 193 -2.47 -5.66 4.36
C GLY A 193 -2.44 -4.97 3.01
N PHE A 194 -2.75 -3.67 2.95
CA PHE A 194 -2.69 -2.89 1.72
C PHE A 194 -1.27 -2.81 1.16
N HIS A 195 -0.25 -2.55 1.99
CA HIS A 195 1.14 -2.53 1.56
C HIS A 195 1.55 -3.87 0.93
N LEU A 196 1.10 -4.98 1.52
CA LEU A 196 1.40 -6.32 1.02
C LEU A 196 0.71 -6.64 -0.31
N ALA A 197 -0.56 -6.24 -0.46
CA ALA A 197 -1.30 -6.39 -1.71
C ALA A 197 -0.63 -5.62 -2.86
N GLN A 198 -0.21 -4.38 -2.60
CA GLN A 198 0.48 -3.53 -3.56
C GLN A 198 1.86 -4.10 -3.95
N LEU A 199 2.58 -4.67 -2.98
CA LEU A 199 3.83 -5.38 -3.22
C LEU A 199 3.61 -6.61 -4.12
N ALA A 200 2.61 -7.45 -3.81
CA ALA A 200 2.27 -8.62 -4.59
C ALA A 200 1.89 -8.25 -6.04
N ALA A 201 1.10 -7.18 -6.22
CA ALA A 201 0.74 -6.66 -7.53
C ALA A 201 1.98 -6.22 -8.33
N ALA A 202 2.89 -5.44 -7.73
CA ALA A 202 4.12 -4.99 -8.38
C ALA A 202 5.03 -6.15 -8.80
N ILE A 203 5.12 -7.20 -7.98
CA ILE A 203 5.92 -8.40 -8.26
C ILE A 203 5.31 -9.22 -9.39
N ARG A 204 3.99 -9.40 -9.38
CA ARG A 204 3.27 -10.12 -10.44
C ARG A 204 3.52 -9.51 -11.82
N LEU A 205 3.71 -8.19 -11.85
CA LEU A 205 3.98 -7.43 -13.08
C LEU A 205 5.48 -7.30 -13.39
N GLY A 206 6.38 -7.74 -12.50
CA GLY A 206 7.81 -7.54 -12.68
C GLY A 206 8.22 -6.05 -12.72
N ALA A 207 7.44 -5.17 -12.11
CA ALA A 207 7.61 -3.72 -12.20
C ALA A 207 7.90 -3.07 -10.84
N GLU A 208 9.19 -2.96 -10.49
CA GLU A 208 9.66 -2.38 -9.21
C GLU A 208 9.16 -0.95 -8.99
N GLY A 209 9.13 -0.12 -10.04
CA GLY A 209 8.70 1.27 -9.97
C GLY A 209 7.29 1.48 -9.42
N ILE A 210 6.39 0.50 -9.61
CA ILE A 210 5.00 0.55 -9.10
C ILE A 210 5.01 0.60 -7.56
N PHE A 211 5.82 -0.24 -6.91
CA PHE A 211 5.87 -0.28 -5.46
C PHE A 211 6.62 0.93 -4.87
N VAL A 212 7.65 1.41 -5.57
CA VAL A 212 8.40 2.61 -5.17
C VAL A 212 7.50 3.85 -5.19
N GLU A 213 6.72 4.05 -6.24
CA GLU A 213 5.77 5.17 -6.31
C GLU A 213 4.65 5.02 -5.27
N TYR A 214 4.15 3.80 -5.09
CA TYR A 214 3.18 3.52 -4.03
C TYR A 214 3.71 3.94 -2.66
N ALA A 215 4.95 3.56 -2.32
CA ALA A 215 5.55 3.91 -1.04
C ALA A 215 5.66 5.42 -0.85
N ASP A 216 6.14 6.16 -1.85
CA ASP A 216 6.25 7.63 -1.84
C ASP A 216 4.89 8.32 -1.67
N TRP A 217 3.88 7.82 -2.40
CA TRP A 217 2.50 8.26 -2.28
C TRP A 217 1.94 8.01 -0.88
N THR A 218 2.15 6.81 -0.32
CA THR A 218 1.72 6.46 1.03
C THR A 218 2.43 7.28 2.09
N GLN A 219 3.74 7.55 1.97
CA GLN A 219 4.47 8.38 2.93
C GLN A 219 3.87 9.79 2.97
N THR A 220 3.62 10.38 1.81
CA THR A 220 2.99 11.71 1.72
C THR A 220 1.63 11.72 2.43
N LEU A 221 0.79 10.72 2.17
CA LEU A 221 -0.54 10.59 2.77
C LEU A 221 -0.47 10.47 4.30
N LEU A 222 0.39 9.59 4.82
CA LEU A 222 0.53 9.33 6.25
C LEU A 222 1.13 10.54 6.98
N VAL A 223 2.14 11.19 6.40
CA VAL A 223 2.76 12.40 6.99
C VAL A 223 1.76 13.53 7.07
N ARG A 224 0.95 13.74 6.03
CA ARG A 224 -0.10 14.77 6.01
C ARG A 224 -1.26 14.48 6.97
N ARG A 225 -1.37 13.23 7.43
CA ARG A 225 -2.29 12.79 8.49
C ARG A 225 -1.66 12.80 9.89
N GLY A 226 -0.43 13.30 10.03
CA GLY A 226 0.24 13.51 11.31
C GLY A 226 1.15 12.38 11.77
N LEU A 227 1.44 11.37 10.93
CA LEU A 227 2.44 10.36 11.25
C LEU A 227 3.85 10.87 10.95
N ALA A 228 4.83 10.43 11.74
CA ALA A 228 6.23 10.73 11.43
C ALA A 228 6.69 9.96 10.16
N PRO A 229 7.51 10.55 9.28
CA PRO A 229 8.03 9.84 8.09
C PRO A 229 8.74 8.52 8.43
N ALA A 230 9.38 8.47 9.59
CA ALA A 230 10.06 7.28 10.11
C ALA A 230 9.11 6.10 10.41
N GLU A 231 7.80 6.34 10.60
CA GLU A 231 6.85 5.27 10.89
C GLU A 231 6.70 4.29 9.72
N LEU A 232 6.50 4.80 8.50
CA LEU A 232 6.39 3.96 7.30
C LEU A 232 7.73 3.29 6.96
N VAL A 233 8.84 4.03 7.07
CA VAL A 233 10.18 3.48 6.87
C VAL A 233 10.44 2.31 7.83
N GLY A 234 10.12 2.48 9.11
CA GLY A 234 10.24 1.42 10.11
C GLY A 234 9.31 0.23 9.81
N HIS A 235 8.10 0.50 9.33
CA HIS A 235 7.14 -0.55 8.96
C HIS A 235 7.61 -1.36 7.75
N LEU A 236 8.00 -0.71 6.65
CA LEU A 236 8.52 -1.39 5.46
C LEU A 236 9.85 -2.11 5.74
N GLY A 237 10.68 -1.57 6.63
CA GLY A 237 11.87 -2.28 7.13
C GLY A 237 11.51 -3.56 7.89
N ALA A 238 10.46 -3.54 8.71
CA ALA A 238 9.94 -4.75 9.35
C ALA A 238 9.37 -5.74 8.33
N LEU A 239 8.65 -5.28 7.30
CA LEU A 239 8.12 -6.12 6.23
C LEU A 239 9.25 -6.84 5.50
N ARG A 240 10.29 -6.12 5.07
CA ARG A 240 11.47 -6.69 4.41
C ARG A 240 12.11 -7.82 5.22
N ASP A 241 12.22 -7.65 6.53
CA ASP A 241 12.87 -8.62 7.40
C ASP A 241 11.94 -9.82 7.69
N VAL A 242 10.63 -9.60 7.79
CA VAL A 242 9.62 -10.67 7.86
C VAL A 242 9.62 -11.50 6.60
N LEU A 243 9.73 -10.89 5.42
CA LEU A 243 9.75 -11.60 4.13
C LEU A 243 10.90 -12.62 4.06
N ALA A 244 12.07 -12.30 4.63
CA ALA A 244 13.22 -13.21 4.69
C ALA A 244 12.99 -14.44 5.59
N ILE A 245 12.01 -14.37 6.49
CA ILE A 245 11.70 -15.43 7.46
C ILE A 245 10.44 -16.21 7.03
N ALA A 246 9.45 -15.51 6.49
CA ALA A 246 8.14 -16.04 6.19
C ALA A 246 8.07 -16.74 4.82
N LEU A 247 8.99 -16.44 3.91
CA LEU A 247 9.03 -17.02 2.56
C LEU A 247 10.31 -17.83 2.33
N PRO A 248 10.28 -18.86 1.47
CA PRO A 248 11.49 -19.54 0.98
C PRO A 248 12.48 -18.55 0.36
N PRO A 249 13.80 -18.75 0.48
CA PRO A 249 14.80 -17.76 0.03
C PRO A 249 14.60 -17.29 -1.41
N HIS A 250 14.39 -18.23 -2.34
CA HIS A 250 14.19 -17.94 -3.76
C HIS A 250 12.89 -17.15 -4.06
N LEU A 251 11.88 -17.25 -3.20
CA LEU A 251 10.62 -16.47 -3.31
C LEU A 251 10.69 -15.15 -2.55
N ALA A 252 11.61 -15.01 -1.59
CA ALA A 252 11.78 -13.82 -0.78
C ALA A 252 12.58 -12.72 -1.48
N ASP A 253 13.50 -13.08 -2.39
CA ASP A 253 14.48 -12.15 -2.97
C ASP A 253 13.85 -10.98 -3.73
N ALA A 254 12.92 -11.26 -4.65
CA ALA A 254 12.22 -10.22 -5.41
C ALA A 254 11.39 -9.28 -4.50
N PRO A 255 10.50 -9.77 -3.62
CA PRO A 255 9.81 -8.92 -2.65
C PRO A 255 10.75 -8.04 -1.81
N ARG A 256 11.84 -8.61 -1.31
CA ARG A 256 12.81 -7.86 -0.49
C ARG A 256 13.52 -6.77 -1.29
N ARG A 257 13.86 -7.03 -2.56
CA ARG A 257 14.45 -6.03 -3.45
C ARG A 257 13.51 -4.84 -3.65
N TYR A 258 12.22 -5.10 -3.91
CA TYR A 258 11.22 -4.05 -4.12
C TYR A 258 11.02 -3.20 -2.87
N VAL A 259 10.95 -3.84 -1.70
CA VAL A 259 10.85 -3.11 -0.42
C VAL A 259 12.11 -2.31 -0.14
N THR A 260 13.30 -2.82 -0.47
CA THR A 260 14.56 -2.05 -0.35
C THR A 260 14.56 -0.82 -1.25
N ALA A 261 14.20 -0.96 -2.54
CA ALA A 261 14.12 0.17 -3.46
C ALA A 261 13.13 1.25 -2.96
N ALA A 262 12.00 0.84 -2.39
CA ALA A 262 11.06 1.76 -1.75
C ALA A 262 11.70 2.47 -0.54
N LEU A 263 12.39 1.76 0.35
CA LEU A 263 13.09 2.35 1.51
C LEU A 263 14.16 3.37 1.10
N ASP A 264 14.93 3.08 0.05
CA ASP A 264 15.94 3.99 -0.49
C ASP A 264 15.29 5.29 -1.02
N ARG A 265 14.14 5.17 -1.69
CA ARG A 265 13.36 6.33 -2.14
C ARG A 265 12.79 7.15 -0.97
N LEU A 266 12.27 6.49 0.07
CA LEU A 266 11.65 7.13 1.23
C LEU A 266 12.63 7.85 2.17
N THR A 267 13.92 7.54 2.06
CA THR A 267 14.99 8.19 2.82
C THR A 267 15.67 9.32 2.06
N SER A 268 15.27 9.53 0.80
CA SER A 268 15.70 10.65 -0.03
C SER A 268 14.86 11.92 0.25
N PRO A 269 15.37 13.14 0.00
CA PRO A 269 14.61 14.37 0.17
C PRO A 269 13.28 14.34 -0.58
N ALA A 270 12.17 14.59 0.11
CA ALA A 270 10.86 14.65 -0.50
C ALA A 270 10.74 15.91 -1.39
N ILE A 271 10.32 15.71 -2.64
CA ILE A 271 9.92 16.80 -3.54
C ILE A 271 8.39 16.79 -3.54
N GLU A 272 7.77 17.85 -3.01
CA GLU A 272 6.31 17.98 -3.12
C GLU A 272 5.93 18.06 -4.60
N ALA A 273 4.97 17.23 -5.03
CA ALA A 273 4.50 17.25 -6.40
C ALA A 273 3.96 18.66 -6.74
N PRO A 274 4.42 19.26 -7.86
CA PRO A 274 3.97 20.58 -8.27
C PRO A 274 2.45 20.60 -8.51
N SER A 275 1.86 21.79 -8.50
CA SER A 275 0.46 21.95 -8.87
C SER A 275 0.23 21.51 -10.31
N TYR A 276 -0.94 20.91 -10.57
CA TYR A 276 -1.37 20.59 -11.94
C TYR A 276 -1.98 21.80 -12.67
N LEU A 277 -2.13 22.94 -11.98
CA LEU A 277 -2.57 24.21 -12.56
C LEU A 277 -1.37 25.10 -12.87
N ASP A 278 -0.69 24.77 -13.96
CA ASP A 278 0.44 25.53 -14.50
C ASP A 278 -0.03 26.91 -15.01
N PRO A 279 0.53 28.04 -14.51
CA PRO A 279 0.16 29.38 -14.96
C PRO A 279 0.47 29.66 -16.43
N ASP A 280 1.41 28.92 -17.03
CA ASP A 280 1.85 29.10 -18.42
C ASP A 280 1.14 28.13 -19.38
N ALA A 281 0.27 27.26 -18.88
CA ALA A 281 -0.51 26.32 -19.71
C ALA A 281 -1.64 27.01 -20.50
N PRO A 282 -2.09 26.40 -21.62
CA PRO A 282 -3.29 26.87 -22.33
C PRO A 282 -4.49 27.01 -21.38
N LEU A 283 -5.28 28.06 -21.56
CA LEU A 283 -6.47 28.34 -20.75
C LEU A 283 -6.21 28.42 -19.21
N ALA A 284 -4.97 28.63 -18.76
CA ALA A 284 -4.61 28.63 -17.33
C ALA A 284 -5.46 29.57 -16.47
N ALA A 285 -5.77 30.77 -16.97
CA ALA A 285 -6.62 31.73 -16.27
C ALA A 285 -8.07 31.21 -16.08
N LEU A 286 -8.61 30.52 -17.09
CA LEU A 286 -9.93 29.89 -16.99
C LEU A 286 -9.89 28.69 -16.05
N ALA A 287 -8.86 27.85 -16.15
CA ALA A 287 -8.66 26.71 -15.27
C ALA A 287 -8.59 27.13 -13.79
N ARG A 288 -7.81 28.17 -13.48
CA ARG A 288 -7.72 28.73 -12.13
C ARG A 288 -9.08 29.24 -11.63
N ARG A 289 -9.77 30.06 -12.41
CA ARG A 289 -11.10 30.61 -12.02
C ARG A 289 -12.14 29.52 -11.84
N TYR A 290 -12.13 28.50 -12.70
CA TYR A 290 -13.02 27.35 -12.62
C TYR A 290 -12.74 26.55 -11.34
N PHE A 291 -11.47 26.23 -11.08
CA PHE A 291 -11.03 25.55 -9.87
C PHE A 291 -11.42 26.31 -8.59
N ASP A 292 -11.20 27.62 -8.55
CA ASP A 292 -11.55 28.46 -7.41
C ASP A 292 -13.06 28.47 -7.15
N ALA A 293 -13.89 28.48 -8.22
CA ALA A 293 -15.33 28.37 -8.09
C ALA A 293 -15.77 27.01 -7.52
N LEU A 294 -15.12 25.91 -7.95
CA LEU A 294 -15.36 24.59 -7.36
C LEU A 294 -15.01 24.55 -5.87
N ARG A 295 -13.84 25.10 -5.50
CA ARG A 295 -13.38 25.18 -4.11
C ARG A 295 -14.31 26.04 -3.23
N ALA A 296 -14.93 27.07 -3.80
CA ALA A 296 -15.87 27.94 -3.12
C ALA A 296 -17.29 27.35 -3.00
N GLY A 297 -17.56 26.18 -3.59
CA GLY A 297 -18.91 25.59 -3.61
C GLY A 297 -19.87 26.31 -4.58
N ASP A 298 -19.35 27.15 -5.47
CA ASP A 298 -20.13 27.94 -6.42
C ASP A 298 -20.26 27.22 -7.77
N ARG A 299 -21.09 26.17 -7.78
CA ARG A 299 -21.41 25.41 -9.00
C ARG A 299 -22.02 26.28 -10.11
N ALA A 300 -22.73 27.34 -9.77
CA ALA A 300 -23.36 28.22 -10.75
C ALA A 300 -22.30 29.03 -11.49
N ARG A 301 -21.33 29.58 -10.76
CA ARG A 301 -20.19 30.27 -11.35
C ARG A 301 -19.29 29.32 -12.14
N ALA A 302 -19.00 28.13 -11.61
CA ALA A 302 -18.21 27.13 -12.33
C ALA A 302 -18.84 26.76 -13.68
N HIS A 303 -20.16 26.55 -13.71
CA HIS A 303 -20.91 26.31 -14.95
C HIS A 303 -20.86 27.51 -15.90
N ALA A 304 -21.14 28.73 -15.41
CA ALA A 304 -21.15 29.94 -16.23
C ALA A 304 -19.79 30.18 -16.92
N LEU A 305 -18.68 30.02 -16.19
CA LEU A 305 -17.33 30.18 -16.74
C LEU A 305 -17.06 29.29 -17.96
N ILE A 306 -17.53 28.04 -17.91
CA ILE A 306 -17.35 27.08 -19.01
C ILE A 306 -18.24 27.44 -20.19
N MET A 307 -19.53 27.72 -19.95
CA MET A 307 -20.46 28.06 -21.03
C MET A 307 -20.04 29.37 -21.72
N GLU A 308 -19.64 30.40 -20.96
CA GLU A 308 -19.10 31.66 -21.48
C GLU A 308 -17.88 31.40 -22.40
N ALA A 309 -16.96 30.51 -22.01
CA ALA A 309 -15.79 30.18 -22.81
C ALA A 309 -16.14 29.46 -24.12
N VAL A 310 -17.11 28.54 -24.06
CA VAL A 310 -17.60 27.79 -25.23
C VAL A 310 -18.38 28.71 -26.18
N GLU A 311 -19.24 29.58 -25.65
CA GLU A 311 -19.96 30.61 -26.43
C GLU A 311 -19.01 31.61 -27.10
N ALA A 312 -17.88 31.91 -26.45
CA ALA A 312 -16.80 32.72 -27.01
C ALA A 312 -15.94 31.97 -28.06
N GLY A 313 -16.27 30.72 -28.39
CA GLY A 313 -15.61 29.94 -29.44
C GLY A 313 -14.47 29.03 -28.98
N THR A 314 -14.27 28.85 -27.68
CA THR A 314 -13.26 27.90 -27.18
C THR A 314 -13.69 26.46 -27.52
N PRO A 315 -12.85 25.66 -28.21
CA PRO A 315 -13.20 24.28 -28.52
C PRO A 315 -13.48 23.45 -27.26
N VAL A 316 -14.53 22.63 -27.29
CA VAL A 316 -14.92 21.78 -26.15
C VAL A 316 -13.78 20.84 -25.73
N LYS A 317 -13.04 20.29 -26.71
CA LYS A 317 -11.87 19.45 -26.43
C LYS A 317 -10.77 20.17 -25.62
N ASP A 318 -10.58 21.47 -25.83
CA ASP A 318 -9.58 22.28 -25.14
C ASP A 318 -10.04 22.56 -23.70
N ILE A 319 -11.35 22.71 -23.46
CA ILE A 319 -11.92 22.77 -22.11
C ILE A 319 -11.64 21.47 -21.35
N TYR A 320 -11.80 20.31 -21.98
CA TYR A 320 -11.48 19.03 -21.34
C TYR A 320 -10.00 18.93 -20.98
N ALA A 321 -9.11 19.13 -21.95
CA ALA A 321 -7.67 18.93 -21.81
C ALA A 321 -6.99 19.98 -20.91
N HIS A 322 -7.47 21.22 -20.92
CA HIS A 322 -6.76 22.35 -20.30
C HIS A 322 -7.49 22.99 -19.12
N VAL A 323 -8.76 22.62 -18.89
CA VAL A 323 -9.51 23.08 -17.71
C VAL A 323 -9.90 21.91 -16.84
N PHE A 324 -10.73 20.98 -17.33
CA PHE A 324 -11.26 19.92 -16.49
C PHE A 324 -10.19 18.94 -16.02
N GLU A 325 -9.38 18.40 -16.93
CA GLU A 325 -8.31 17.45 -16.59
C GLU A 325 -7.32 17.99 -15.54
N PRO A 326 -6.68 19.15 -15.73
CA PRO A 326 -5.74 19.68 -14.73
C PRO A 326 -6.43 20.07 -13.41
N CYS A 327 -7.67 20.54 -13.44
CA CYS A 327 -8.43 20.80 -12.21
C CYS A 327 -8.70 19.50 -11.43
N GLN A 328 -9.09 18.41 -12.11
CA GLN A 328 -9.35 17.12 -11.46
C GLN A 328 -8.06 16.52 -10.88
N TYR A 329 -6.91 16.63 -11.57
CA TYR A 329 -5.63 16.25 -10.99
C TYR A 329 -5.25 17.12 -9.79
N GLU A 330 -5.50 18.43 -9.83
CA GLU A 330 -5.22 19.32 -8.70
C GLU A 330 -6.11 19.01 -7.49
N VAL A 331 -7.40 18.72 -7.70
CA VAL A 331 -8.29 18.24 -6.64
C VAL A 331 -7.69 16.96 -6.00
N GLY A 332 -7.29 15.99 -6.83
CA GLY A 332 -6.66 14.76 -6.34
C GLY A 332 -5.36 15.01 -5.56
N ARG A 333 -4.52 15.94 -6.04
CA ARG A 333 -3.28 16.36 -5.36
C ARG A 333 -3.56 16.99 -4.01
N LEU A 334 -4.52 17.91 -3.93
CA LEU A 334 -4.87 18.55 -2.66
C LEU A 334 -5.50 17.58 -1.67
N TRP A 335 -6.31 16.63 -2.14
CA TRP A 335 -6.84 15.57 -1.29
C TRP A 335 -5.70 14.69 -0.75
N HIS A 336 -4.76 14.29 -1.61
CA HIS A 336 -3.59 13.51 -1.23
C HIS A 336 -2.70 14.25 -0.23
N LEU A 337 -2.60 15.58 -0.36
CA LEU A 337 -1.89 16.46 0.57
C LEU A 337 -2.69 16.81 1.84
N ASN A 338 -3.87 16.21 2.03
CA ASN A 338 -4.79 16.48 3.14
C ASN A 338 -5.15 17.98 3.28
N ARG A 339 -5.23 18.69 2.14
CA ARG A 339 -5.65 20.10 2.06
C ARG A 339 -7.14 20.26 1.82
N ILE A 340 -7.79 19.21 1.30
CA ILE A 340 -9.25 19.12 1.13
C ILE A 340 -9.73 17.77 1.63
N SER A 341 -10.97 17.73 2.11
CA SER A 341 -11.62 16.48 2.52
C SER A 341 -12.06 15.63 1.32
N VAL A 342 -12.35 14.35 1.58
CA VAL A 342 -13.01 13.48 0.57
C VAL A 342 -14.37 14.04 0.13
N ALA A 343 -15.10 14.70 1.03
CA ALA A 343 -16.38 15.33 0.68
C ALA A 343 -16.22 16.49 -0.30
N GLU A 344 -15.18 17.31 -0.12
CA GLU A 344 -14.84 18.38 -1.06
C GLU A 344 -14.37 17.83 -2.40
N GLU A 345 -13.55 16.77 -2.43
CA GLU A 345 -13.15 16.10 -3.66
C GLU A 345 -14.38 15.57 -4.42
N HIS A 346 -15.23 14.77 -3.77
CA HIS A 346 -16.46 14.27 -4.37
C HIS A 346 -17.36 15.39 -4.89
N TYR A 347 -17.48 16.50 -4.16
CA TYR A 347 -18.25 17.67 -4.60
C TYR A 347 -17.66 18.27 -5.88
N CYS A 348 -16.36 18.54 -5.93
CA CYS A 348 -15.69 19.08 -7.11
C CYS A 348 -15.89 18.16 -8.32
N THR A 349 -15.65 16.86 -8.14
CA THR A 349 -15.83 15.83 -9.16
C THR A 349 -17.28 15.79 -9.67
N ALA A 350 -18.27 15.80 -8.78
CA ALA A 350 -19.68 15.78 -9.15
C ALA A 350 -20.13 17.03 -9.92
N VAL A 351 -19.66 18.22 -9.53
CA VAL A 351 -19.95 19.46 -10.27
C VAL A 351 -19.31 19.44 -11.65
N THR A 352 -18.06 18.97 -11.78
CA THR A 352 -17.44 18.78 -13.10
C THR A 352 -18.28 17.82 -13.94
N GLN A 353 -18.65 16.65 -13.41
CA GLN A 353 -19.49 15.68 -14.13
C GLN A 353 -20.84 16.25 -14.59
N MET A 354 -21.47 17.09 -13.78
CA MET A 354 -22.71 17.80 -14.15
C MET A 354 -22.48 18.74 -15.33
N ILE A 355 -21.38 19.49 -15.32
CA ILE A 355 -21.03 20.45 -16.39
C ILE A 355 -20.67 19.70 -17.68
N LEU A 356 -19.94 18.59 -17.62
CA LEU A 356 -19.66 17.75 -18.79
C LEU A 356 -20.95 17.37 -19.53
N SER A 357 -21.97 16.93 -18.80
CA SER A 357 -23.26 16.55 -19.38
C SER A 357 -23.98 17.70 -20.09
N ARG A 358 -23.68 18.97 -19.75
CA ARG A 358 -24.24 20.14 -20.45
C ARG A 358 -23.60 20.40 -21.80
N LEU A 359 -22.42 19.84 -22.05
CA LEU A 359 -21.68 19.99 -23.31
C LEU A 359 -22.11 18.96 -24.36
N TYR A 360 -22.90 17.95 -23.98
CA TYR A 360 -23.31 16.84 -24.85
C TYR A 360 -23.99 17.25 -26.17
N PRO A 361 -24.83 18.30 -26.23
CA PRO A 361 -25.36 18.79 -27.52
C PRO A 361 -24.27 19.18 -28.53
N LEU A 362 -23.12 19.67 -28.05
CA LEU A 362 -21.99 20.04 -28.89
C LEU A 362 -21.13 18.83 -29.23
N ILE A 363 -20.94 17.91 -28.28
CA ILE A 363 -20.14 16.69 -28.46
C ILE A 363 -20.77 15.77 -29.51
N PHE A 364 -22.09 15.56 -29.45
CA PHE A 364 -22.80 14.64 -30.34
C PHE A 364 -23.02 15.17 -31.77
N SER A 365 -22.57 16.39 -32.06
CA SER A 365 -22.76 17.06 -33.36
C SER A 365 -21.77 16.64 -34.44
N ALA A 366 -20.73 15.87 -34.10
CA ALA A 366 -19.72 15.41 -35.03
C ALA A 366 -20.30 14.47 -36.12
N GLU A 367 -19.72 14.53 -37.32
CA GLU A 367 -20.01 13.59 -38.40
C GLU A 367 -19.60 12.18 -38.00
N ARG A 368 -20.47 11.19 -38.27
CA ARG A 368 -20.30 9.83 -37.77
C ARG A 368 -19.33 9.03 -38.62
N VAL A 369 -18.34 8.41 -37.98
CA VAL A 369 -17.35 7.53 -38.63
C VAL A 369 -17.75 6.05 -38.60
N HIS A 370 -18.94 5.74 -38.07
CA HIS A 370 -19.53 4.40 -37.95
C HIS A 370 -18.63 3.36 -37.26
N ARG A 371 -17.83 3.82 -36.29
CA ARG A 371 -17.05 2.95 -35.39
C ARG A 371 -17.58 3.07 -33.98
N ARG A 372 -17.43 1.99 -33.22
CA ARG A 372 -18.02 1.85 -31.88
C ARG A 372 -16.96 1.64 -30.81
N LEU A 373 -17.09 2.40 -29.73
CA LEU A 373 -16.27 2.27 -28.52
C LEU A 373 -17.14 1.82 -27.35
N VAL A 374 -16.70 0.82 -26.60
CA VAL A 374 -17.15 0.60 -25.22
C VAL A 374 -16.07 1.11 -24.27
N ALA A 375 -16.43 1.93 -23.29
CA ALA A 375 -15.50 2.49 -22.32
C ALA A 375 -15.97 2.20 -20.89
N THR A 376 -15.06 1.76 -20.02
CA THR A 376 -15.42 1.42 -18.63
C THR A 376 -14.23 1.58 -17.67
N ALA A 377 -14.51 1.90 -16.41
CA ALA A 377 -13.58 1.64 -15.33
C ALA A 377 -13.70 0.16 -14.94
N VAL A 378 -12.55 -0.53 -14.84
CA VAL A 378 -12.52 -1.96 -14.56
C VAL A 378 -13.25 -2.31 -13.25
N GLN A 379 -13.72 -3.55 -13.13
CA GLN A 379 -14.29 -4.06 -11.88
C GLN A 379 -13.40 -3.76 -10.66
N GLY A 380 -14.03 -3.30 -9.57
CA GLY A 380 -13.39 -2.79 -8.36
C GLY A 380 -12.99 -1.30 -8.43
N ASN A 381 -12.86 -0.71 -9.62
CA ASN A 381 -12.48 0.69 -9.79
C ASN A 381 -13.71 1.62 -9.75
N LEU A 382 -13.80 2.45 -8.72
CA LEU A 382 -14.85 3.46 -8.57
C LEU A 382 -14.55 4.78 -9.32
N HIS A 383 -13.33 4.95 -9.83
CA HIS A 383 -12.90 6.20 -10.45
C HIS A 383 -13.19 6.18 -11.96
N GLU A 384 -14.22 6.90 -12.36
CA GLU A 384 -14.81 6.75 -13.70
C GLU A 384 -14.57 7.94 -14.65
N VAL A 385 -14.22 9.13 -14.11
CA VAL A 385 -14.08 10.37 -14.89
C VAL A 385 -13.10 10.23 -16.06
N GLY A 386 -11.97 9.53 -15.86
CA GLY A 386 -11.01 9.30 -16.94
C GLY A 386 -11.57 8.45 -18.08
N ALA A 387 -12.36 7.41 -17.78
CA ALA A 387 -13.02 6.59 -18.80
C ALA A 387 -14.10 7.39 -19.54
N ARG A 388 -14.80 8.27 -18.82
CA ARG A 388 -15.76 9.21 -19.40
C ARG A 388 -15.10 10.19 -20.37
N PHE A 389 -13.96 10.77 -20.00
CA PHE A 389 -13.21 11.66 -20.91
C PHE A 389 -12.82 10.93 -22.19
N VAL A 390 -12.30 9.70 -22.08
CA VAL A 390 -11.97 8.89 -23.27
C VAL A 390 -13.20 8.70 -24.15
N ALA A 391 -14.35 8.33 -23.58
CA ALA A 391 -15.59 8.21 -24.36
C ALA A 391 -15.98 9.54 -25.03
N ASP A 392 -16.00 10.63 -24.29
CA ASP A 392 -16.38 11.95 -24.82
C ASP A 392 -15.42 12.42 -25.94
N PHE A 393 -14.11 12.14 -25.86
CA PHE A 393 -13.16 12.45 -26.94
C PHE A 393 -13.38 11.62 -28.21
N PHE A 394 -13.69 10.32 -28.06
CA PHE A 394 -14.04 9.47 -29.20
C PHE A 394 -15.34 9.93 -29.87
N GLU A 395 -16.32 10.34 -29.06
CA GLU A 395 -17.58 10.89 -29.53
C GLU A 395 -17.38 12.21 -30.30
N MET A 396 -16.53 13.12 -29.81
CA MET A 396 -16.12 14.32 -30.55
C MET A 396 -15.40 13.99 -31.87
N ALA A 397 -14.77 12.82 -31.96
CA ALA A 397 -14.16 12.30 -33.18
C ALA A 397 -15.14 11.52 -34.08
N GLY A 398 -16.45 11.54 -33.77
CA GLY A 398 -17.50 10.95 -34.60
C GLY A 398 -17.81 9.47 -34.33
N TRP A 399 -17.24 8.89 -33.26
CA TRP A 399 -17.52 7.49 -32.90
C TRP A 399 -18.85 7.37 -32.15
N ASP A 400 -19.46 6.18 -32.22
CA ASP A 400 -20.61 5.83 -31.39
C ASP A 400 -20.09 5.21 -30.08
N THR A 401 -20.22 5.96 -28.98
CA THR A 401 -19.62 5.54 -27.70
C THR A 401 -20.64 4.98 -26.71
N TYR A 402 -20.21 3.98 -25.95
CA TYR A 402 -20.96 3.34 -24.87
C TYR A 402 -20.12 3.36 -23.60
N TYR A 403 -20.35 4.38 -22.78
CA TYR A 403 -19.71 4.53 -21.47
C TYR A 403 -20.49 3.77 -20.39
N LEU A 404 -19.85 2.78 -19.78
CA LEU A 404 -20.48 1.88 -18.79
C LEU A 404 -20.30 2.33 -17.33
N GLY A 405 -19.56 3.41 -17.08
CA GLY A 405 -19.29 3.89 -15.73
C GLY A 405 -18.19 3.10 -14.99
N ALA A 406 -18.22 3.25 -13.66
CA ALA A 406 -17.34 2.54 -12.72
C ALA A 406 -17.79 1.11 -12.40
N ASN A 407 -16.83 0.29 -11.98
CA ASN A 407 -17.04 -1.02 -11.36
C ASN A 407 -17.99 -1.96 -12.15
N ALA A 408 -17.91 -1.94 -13.48
CA ALA A 408 -18.72 -2.83 -14.31
C ALA A 408 -18.16 -4.27 -14.23
N PRO A 409 -18.99 -5.30 -13.93
CA PRO A 409 -18.53 -6.68 -13.92
C PRO A 409 -18.05 -7.15 -15.28
N THR A 410 -16.95 -7.92 -15.30
CA THR A 410 -16.29 -8.36 -16.55
C THR A 410 -17.26 -9.02 -17.54
N GLU A 411 -18.13 -9.93 -17.06
CA GLU A 411 -19.10 -10.64 -17.90
C GLU A 411 -20.06 -9.69 -18.63
N HIS A 412 -20.52 -8.63 -17.96
CA HIS A 412 -21.46 -7.66 -18.52
C HIS A 412 -20.76 -6.69 -19.48
N VAL A 413 -19.49 -6.36 -19.22
CA VAL A 413 -18.67 -5.59 -20.17
C VAL A 413 -18.53 -6.36 -21.48
N LEU A 414 -18.17 -7.64 -21.43
CA LEU A 414 -18.02 -8.46 -22.64
C LEU A 414 -19.35 -8.65 -23.38
N HIS A 415 -20.45 -8.83 -22.63
CA HIS A 415 -21.78 -8.88 -23.22
C HIS A 415 -22.09 -7.61 -24.02
N GLU A 416 -21.82 -6.43 -23.47
CA GLU A 416 -22.05 -5.16 -24.18
C GLU A 416 -21.10 -4.98 -25.38
N VAL A 417 -19.83 -5.36 -25.27
CA VAL A 417 -18.88 -5.35 -26.39
C VAL A 417 -19.40 -6.19 -27.56
N ALA A 418 -19.84 -7.42 -27.29
CA ALA A 418 -20.39 -8.32 -28.29
C ALA A 418 -21.72 -7.80 -28.86
N ARG A 419 -22.65 -7.37 -28.00
CA ARG A 419 -23.98 -6.90 -28.39
C ARG A 419 -23.94 -5.65 -29.28
N ARG A 420 -22.98 -4.76 -29.03
CA ARG A 420 -22.78 -3.54 -29.83
C ARG A 420 -21.91 -3.78 -31.06
N GLY A 421 -21.17 -4.89 -31.12
CA GLY A 421 -20.13 -5.09 -32.12
C GLY A 421 -19.10 -3.97 -32.04
N ALA A 422 -18.54 -3.76 -30.85
CA ALA A 422 -17.57 -2.69 -30.63
C ALA A 422 -16.26 -2.95 -31.39
N ASP A 423 -15.68 -1.91 -31.95
CA ASP A 423 -14.35 -1.96 -32.58
C ASP A 423 -13.24 -1.85 -31.53
N VAL A 424 -13.52 -1.07 -30.46
CA VAL A 424 -12.57 -0.79 -29.38
C VAL A 424 -13.27 -0.97 -28.03
N LEU A 425 -12.55 -1.57 -27.08
CA LEU A 425 -12.88 -1.58 -25.66
C LEU A 425 -11.76 -0.82 -24.90
N ALA A 426 -12.11 0.32 -24.32
CA ALA A 426 -11.21 1.13 -23.50
C ALA A 426 -11.46 0.89 -22.00
N VAL A 427 -10.42 0.49 -21.28
CA VAL A 427 -10.49 0.11 -19.86
C VAL A 427 -9.61 1.03 -19.02
N SER A 428 -10.20 1.66 -18.01
CA SER A 428 -9.48 2.54 -17.07
C SER A 428 -9.20 1.85 -15.74
N ALA A 429 -7.97 2.01 -15.24
CA ALA A 429 -7.55 1.62 -13.89
C ALA A 429 -6.84 2.78 -13.18
N SER A 430 -7.29 3.12 -11.97
CA SER A 430 -6.72 4.24 -11.21
C SER A 430 -5.67 3.84 -10.17
N LEU A 431 -5.71 2.59 -9.68
CA LEU A 431 -4.83 2.06 -8.65
C LEU A 431 -4.21 0.74 -9.13
N SER A 432 -3.01 0.44 -8.65
CA SER A 432 -2.27 -0.78 -9.03
C SER A 432 -2.98 -2.06 -8.60
N ASP A 433 -3.77 -2.02 -7.52
CA ASP A 433 -4.59 -3.16 -7.08
C ASP A 433 -5.70 -3.55 -8.06
N HIS A 434 -6.02 -2.67 -9.03
CA HIS A 434 -6.98 -2.99 -10.10
C HIS A 434 -6.34 -3.74 -11.27
N LEU A 435 -5.00 -3.81 -11.37
CA LEU A 435 -4.31 -4.42 -12.50
C LEU A 435 -4.61 -5.92 -12.68
N PRO A 436 -4.78 -6.73 -11.60
CA PRO A 436 -5.28 -8.10 -11.73
C PRO A 436 -6.66 -8.17 -12.41
N ALA A 437 -7.57 -7.25 -12.08
CA ALA A 437 -8.89 -7.20 -12.70
C ALA A 437 -8.80 -6.80 -14.19
N VAL A 438 -7.88 -5.89 -14.54
CA VAL A 438 -7.61 -5.54 -15.95
C VAL A 438 -7.11 -6.76 -16.72
N ARG A 439 -6.16 -7.52 -16.15
CA ARG A 439 -5.65 -8.76 -16.77
C ARG A 439 -6.78 -9.77 -16.99
N ALA A 440 -7.60 -10.00 -15.97
CA ALA A 440 -8.71 -10.95 -16.05
C ALA A 440 -9.73 -10.56 -17.14
N LEU A 441 -10.03 -9.27 -17.27
CA LEU A 441 -10.89 -8.75 -18.32
C LEU A 441 -10.29 -8.94 -19.72
N ILE A 442 -9.00 -8.65 -19.89
CA ILE A 442 -8.28 -8.88 -21.16
C ILE A 442 -8.31 -10.36 -21.53
N ASP A 443 -7.99 -11.25 -20.59
CA ASP A 443 -8.00 -12.70 -20.83
C ASP A 443 -9.38 -13.21 -21.24
N ALA A 444 -10.41 -12.76 -20.52
CA ALA A 444 -11.78 -13.11 -20.84
C ALA A 444 -12.19 -12.58 -22.23
N ALA A 445 -11.83 -11.35 -22.57
CA ALA A 445 -12.08 -10.77 -23.90
C ALA A 445 -11.39 -11.56 -25.03
N ARG A 446 -10.16 -12.04 -24.80
CA ARG A 446 -9.40 -12.84 -25.77
C ARG A 446 -9.91 -14.28 -25.88
N GLY A 447 -10.43 -14.84 -24.79
CA GLY A 447 -11.04 -16.17 -24.77
C GLY A 447 -12.44 -16.22 -25.40
N ASP A 448 -13.15 -15.09 -25.44
CA ASP A 448 -14.49 -14.99 -26.03
C ASP A 448 -14.42 -14.79 -27.56
N ALA A 449 -15.09 -15.66 -28.32
CA ALA A 449 -15.06 -15.64 -29.78
C ALA A 449 -15.63 -14.36 -30.41
N ALA A 450 -16.61 -13.70 -29.75
CA ALA A 450 -17.20 -12.46 -30.20
C ALA A 450 -16.33 -11.24 -29.87
N CYS A 451 -15.52 -11.32 -28.80
CA CYS A 451 -14.69 -10.21 -28.35
C CYS A 451 -13.22 -10.31 -28.78
N ARG A 452 -12.70 -11.49 -29.16
CA ARG A 452 -11.26 -11.72 -29.36
C ARG A 452 -10.56 -10.73 -30.30
N ASN A 453 -11.29 -10.20 -31.28
CA ASN A 453 -10.76 -9.29 -32.30
C ASN A 453 -10.91 -7.80 -31.95
N VAL A 454 -11.61 -7.46 -30.86
CA VAL A 454 -11.75 -6.07 -30.40
C VAL A 454 -10.37 -5.50 -30.08
N VAL A 455 -10.16 -4.22 -30.40
CA VAL A 455 -8.96 -3.50 -29.96
C VAL A 455 -9.11 -3.16 -28.47
N LEU A 456 -8.21 -3.68 -27.64
CA LEU A 456 -8.18 -3.43 -26.20
C LEU A 456 -7.22 -2.28 -25.90
N LEU A 457 -7.76 -1.15 -25.48
CA LEU A 457 -6.99 -0.02 -24.95
C LEU A 457 -7.07 0.00 -23.43
N VAL A 458 -5.94 0.24 -22.78
CA VAL A 458 -5.88 0.41 -21.32
C VAL A 458 -5.28 1.76 -20.97
N GLY A 459 -5.77 2.37 -19.90
CA GLY A 459 -5.32 3.68 -19.44
C GLY A 459 -5.57 3.91 -17.96
N GLY A 460 -5.21 5.11 -17.51
CA GLY A 460 -5.22 5.51 -16.10
C GLY A 460 -3.82 5.48 -15.48
N ARG A 461 -3.74 5.82 -14.19
CA ARG A 461 -2.47 6.17 -13.52
C ARG A 461 -1.38 5.10 -13.66
N PRO A 462 -1.62 3.79 -13.42
CA PRO A 462 -0.56 2.78 -13.51
C PRO A 462 0.15 2.71 -14.86
N PHE A 463 -0.57 2.98 -15.96
CA PHE A 463 -0.02 2.96 -17.32
C PHE A 463 0.79 4.22 -17.66
N ARG A 464 0.64 5.30 -16.89
CA ARG A 464 1.51 6.49 -16.96
C ARG A 464 2.84 6.27 -16.22
N ILE A 465 2.81 5.47 -15.16
CA ILE A 465 3.98 5.15 -14.33
C ILE A 465 4.90 4.18 -15.08
N VAL A 466 4.31 3.12 -15.64
CA VAL A 466 5.03 2.06 -16.35
C VAL A 466 4.53 2.02 -17.79
N HIS A 467 5.25 2.71 -18.68
CA HIS A 467 4.85 2.90 -20.08
C HIS A 467 4.54 1.60 -20.83
N ASP A 468 5.25 0.51 -20.54
CA ASP A 468 5.11 -0.77 -21.24
C ASP A 468 4.19 -1.78 -20.53
N LEU A 469 3.54 -1.37 -19.43
CA LEU A 469 2.67 -2.22 -18.62
C LEU A 469 1.52 -2.84 -19.42
N TRP A 470 0.96 -2.09 -20.37
CA TRP A 470 -0.13 -2.57 -21.21
C TRP A 470 0.25 -3.82 -22.04
N ARG A 471 1.52 -3.94 -22.46
CA ARG A 471 2.02 -5.12 -23.18
C ARG A 471 2.06 -6.34 -22.27
N GLN A 472 2.51 -6.16 -21.03
CA GLN A 472 2.58 -7.23 -20.04
C GLN A 472 1.19 -7.78 -19.69
N LEU A 473 0.17 -6.92 -19.70
CA LEU A 473 -1.22 -7.31 -19.46
C LEU A 473 -1.91 -7.90 -20.70
N GLY A 474 -1.31 -7.82 -21.89
CA GLY A 474 -1.87 -8.34 -23.14
C GLY A 474 -2.87 -7.41 -23.85
N ALA A 475 -2.90 -6.13 -23.50
CA ALA A 475 -3.67 -5.13 -24.24
C ALA A 475 -3.01 -4.78 -25.59
N ASP A 476 -3.75 -4.12 -26.48
CA ASP A 476 -3.25 -3.73 -27.80
C ASP A 476 -2.56 -2.37 -27.80
N GLY A 477 -2.89 -1.51 -26.83
CA GLY A 477 -2.26 -0.21 -26.68
C GLY A 477 -2.67 0.52 -25.41
N SER A 478 -2.00 1.65 -25.21
CA SER A 478 -2.29 2.62 -24.17
C SER A 478 -2.03 4.03 -24.71
N ALA A 479 -2.63 5.03 -24.07
CA ALA A 479 -2.41 6.43 -24.39
C ALA A 479 -2.19 7.25 -23.11
N PRO A 480 -1.34 8.29 -23.15
CA PRO A 480 -1.04 9.11 -21.97
C PRO A 480 -2.16 10.09 -21.61
N SER A 481 -3.12 10.33 -22.51
CA SER A 481 -4.27 11.23 -22.34
C SER A 481 -5.51 10.70 -23.05
N ALA A 482 -6.68 11.24 -22.70
CA ALA A 482 -7.94 10.89 -23.34
C ALA A 482 -7.97 11.29 -24.82
N GLU A 483 -7.47 12.48 -25.16
CA GLU A 483 -7.32 12.94 -26.56
C GLU A 483 -6.42 11.99 -27.36
N GLY A 484 -5.27 11.59 -26.78
CA GLY A 484 -4.32 10.70 -27.44
C GLY A 484 -4.82 9.28 -27.66
N ALA A 485 -5.90 8.86 -26.99
CA ALA A 485 -6.46 7.52 -27.16
C ALA A 485 -7.11 7.32 -28.54
N VAL A 486 -7.68 8.36 -29.13
CA VAL A 486 -8.32 8.33 -30.46
C VAL A 486 -7.32 7.91 -31.55
N PRO A 487 -6.21 8.64 -31.80
CA PRO A 487 -5.27 8.26 -32.86
C PRO A 487 -4.59 6.91 -32.61
N VAL A 488 -4.44 6.50 -31.35
CA VAL A 488 -3.92 5.16 -31.01
C VAL A 488 -4.89 4.07 -31.48
N ALA A 489 -6.19 4.20 -31.18
CA ALA A 489 -7.21 3.26 -31.65
C ALA A 489 -7.26 3.20 -33.18
N GLU A 490 -7.26 4.34 -33.86
CA GLU A 490 -7.33 4.41 -35.31
C GLU A 490 -6.14 3.71 -35.98
N ARG A 491 -4.93 3.94 -35.47
CA ARG A 491 -3.72 3.26 -35.94
C ARG A 491 -3.79 1.74 -35.74
N LEU A 492 -4.27 1.28 -34.59
CA LEU A 492 -4.39 -0.15 -34.29
C LEU A 492 -5.45 -0.83 -35.17
N LEU A 493 -6.59 -0.17 -35.41
CA LEU A 493 -7.62 -0.67 -36.33
C LEU A 493 -7.12 -0.68 -37.78
N ALA A 494 -6.38 0.34 -38.22
CA ALA A 494 -5.80 0.39 -39.55
C ALA A 494 -4.80 -0.77 -39.77
N ALA A 495 -3.97 -1.07 -38.78
CA ALA A 495 -3.01 -2.17 -38.82
C ALA A 495 -3.66 -3.58 -38.81
N ARG A 496 -4.94 -3.67 -38.43
CA ARG A 496 -5.71 -4.92 -38.40
C ARG A 496 -6.54 -5.15 -39.66
N ARG A 497 -6.57 -4.20 -40.60
CA ARG A 497 -7.19 -4.44 -41.90
C ARG A 497 -6.35 -5.49 -42.64
N PRO A 498 -6.98 -6.56 -43.18
CA PRO A 498 -6.29 -7.65 -43.85
C PRO A 498 -5.49 -7.20 -45.08
#